data_AF-A0A6P4A7P8-F1
#
_entry.id   AF-A0A6P4A7P8-F1
#
_cell.length_a   1.000
_cell.length_b   1.000
_cell.length_c   1.000
_cell.angle_alpha   90.00
_cell.angle_beta   90.00
_cell.angle_gamma   90.00
#
_symmetry.space_group_name_H-M   'P 1'
#
loop_
_entity.id
_entity.type
_entity.pdbx_description
1 polymer ?
#
loop_
_entity_poly.entity_id
_entity_poly.type
_entity_poly.pdbx_seq_one_letter_code
_entity_poly.pdbx_strand_id
1 'polypeptide(L)'
;MTQKSNLFKGQQKKKTIPPNRHGKASVTRKGKRFVKPSKVTKDMDTDREVTKFINYCNEVKAATAANKEGGQLSIVKPLPESDSGAKK
;
A
#
# COMPACT_ATOMS: atom_id res chain seq x y z
N MET A 1 12.16 10.17 -44.31
CA MET A 1 11.51 11.11 -43.37
C MET A 1 10.15 10.55 -42.98
N THR A 2 10.06 9.71 -41.94
CA THR A 2 8.82 9.03 -41.54
C THR A 2 8.40 9.46 -40.13
N GLN A 3 7.46 10.38 -40.08
CA GLN A 3 7.04 11.18 -38.92
C GLN A 3 5.87 10.56 -38.12
N LYS A 4 5.76 9.23 -38.03
CA LYS A 4 4.53 8.56 -37.56
C LYS A 4 4.68 7.50 -36.46
N SER A 5 5.78 7.49 -35.71
CA SER A 5 5.97 6.51 -34.62
C SER A 5 4.96 6.66 -33.46
N ASN A 6 4.47 7.88 -33.20
CA ASN A 6 3.58 8.18 -32.06
C ASN A 6 2.07 8.14 -32.39
N LEU A 7 1.69 7.80 -33.63
CA LEU A 7 0.30 7.84 -34.11
C LEU A 7 -0.41 6.47 -34.06
N PHE A 8 0.28 5.41 -33.63
CA PHE A 8 -0.32 4.08 -33.53
C PHE A 8 -1.31 4.00 -32.35
N LYS A 9 -2.59 3.82 -32.66
CA LYS A 9 -3.61 3.37 -31.69
C LYS A 9 -3.15 2.03 -31.10
N GLY A 10 -2.96 1.97 -29.79
CA GLY A 10 -2.58 0.75 -29.07
C GLY A 10 -1.26 0.83 -28.28
N GLN A 11 -0.46 1.89 -28.46
CA GLN A 11 0.73 2.06 -27.63
C GLN A 11 0.36 2.40 -26.17
N GLN A 12 0.93 1.63 -25.23
CA GLN A 12 0.77 1.89 -23.80
C GLN A 12 1.43 3.22 -23.44
N LYS A 13 0.61 4.26 -23.26
CA LYS A 13 1.08 5.55 -22.75
C LYS A 13 1.53 5.37 -21.31
N LYS A 14 2.86 5.34 -21.08
CA LYS A 14 3.41 5.43 -19.72
C LYS A 14 3.03 6.81 -19.16
N LYS A 15 2.22 6.84 -18.10
CA LYS A 15 1.88 8.10 -17.43
C LYS A 15 3.13 8.63 -16.74
N THR A 16 3.82 9.56 -17.38
CA THR A 16 4.95 10.27 -16.80
C THR A 16 4.44 11.24 -15.74
N ILE A 17 5.11 11.30 -14.58
CA ILE A 17 4.74 12.21 -13.50
C ILE A 17 4.98 13.64 -13.99
N PRO A 18 3.99 14.54 -13.90
CA PRO A 18 4.14 15.90 -14.37
C PRO A 18 5.21 16.66 -13.57
N PRO A 19 6.00 17.52 -14.21
CA PRO A 19 6.97 18.36 -13.53
C PRO A 19 6.27 19.38 -12.62
N ASN A 20 7.01 19.93 -11.65
CA ASN A 20 6.49 20.98 -10.78
C ASN A 20 6.29 22.31 -11.55
N ARG A 21 5.70 23.33 -10.91
CA ARG A 21 5.44 24.65 -11.52
C ARG A 21 6.67 25.33 -12.15
N HIS A 22 7.89 24.93 -11.78
CA HIS A 22 9.14 25.45 -12.32
C HIS A 22 9.85 24.49 -13.28
N GLY A 23 9.13 23.49 -13.80
CA GLY A 23 9.66 22.51 -14.76
C GLY A 23 10.61 21.48 -14.17
N LYS A 24 10.87 21.49 -12.86
CA LYS A 24 11.77 20.51 -12.22
C LYS A 24 11.02 19.19 -12.00
N ALA A 25 11.75 18.08 -12.15
CA ALA A 25 11.22 16.76 -11.82
C ALA A 25 10.77 16.72 -10.35
N SER A 26 9.62 16.08 -10.08
CA SER A 26 9.13 15.94 -8.72
C SER A 26 10.12 15.12 -7.90
N VAL A 27 10.78 15.75 -6.92
CA VAL A 27 11.67 15.04 -6.01
C VAL A 27 10.83 14.23 -5.05
N THR A 28 10.79 12.91 -5.26
CA THR A 28 10.25 12.00 -4.25
C THR A 28 11.26 11.89 -3.12
N ARG A 29 10.94 12.45 -1.94
CA ARG A 29 11.75 12.27 -0.74
C ARG A 29 11.97 10.77 -0.50
N LYS A 30 13.22 10.36 -0.23
CA LYS A 30 13.57 8.97 0.13
C LYS A 30 12.60 8.48 1.22
N GLY A 31 11.96 7.32 1.01
CA GLY A 31 10.97 6.74 1.92
C GLY A 31 9.51 7.17 1.74
N LYS A 32 9.18 8.14 0.88
CA LYS A 32 7.78 8.57 0.66
C LYS A 32 6.96 7.72 -0.33
N ARG A 33 7.52 6.66 -0.92
CA ARG A 33 6.77 5.77 -1.80
C ARG A 33 6.47 4.47 -1.07
N PHE A 34 5.20 4.26 -0.71
CA PHE A 34 4.68 2.94 -0.44
C PHE A 34 4.60 2.18 -1.77
N VAL A 35 5.70 1.54 -2.16
CA VAL A 35 5.73 0.63 -3.30
C VAL A 35 5.57 -0.78 -2.76
N LYS A 36 4.55 -1.50 -3.22
CA LYS A 36 4.44 -2.93 -2.89
C LYS A 36 5.72 -3.63 -3.36
N PRO A 37 6.33 -4.50 -2.53
CA PRO A 37 7.52 -5.23 -2.92
C PRO A 37 7.22 -6.06 -4.16
N SER A 38 8.14 -6.09 -5.12
CA SER A 38 7.97 -6.84 -6.37
C SER A 38 8.01 -8.36 -6.16
N LYS A 39 8.59 -8.81 -5.05
CA LYS A 39 8.64 -10.21 -4.62
C LYS A 39 8.33 -10.27 -3.13
N VAL A 40 7.43 -11.17 -2.75
CA VAL A 40 7.15 -11.47 -1.34
C VAL A 40 8.01 -12.66 -0.97
N THR A 41 8.90 -12.50 0.01
CA THR A 41 9.69 -13.60 0.57
C THR A 41 8.97 -14.23 1.75
N LYS A 42 9.31 -15.47 2.11
CA LYS A 42 8.71 -16.16 3.26
C LYS A 42 8.87 -15.36 4.57
N ASP A 43 10.04 -14.76 4.77
CA ASP A 43 10.31 -13.92 5.94
C ASP A 43 9.35 -12.70 6.00
N MET A 44 9.00 -12.12 4.86
CA MET A 44 8.03 -11.01 4.82
C MET A 44 6.62 -11.45 5.21
N ASP A 45 6.25 -12.70 4.91
CA ASP A 45 4.96 -13.24 5.30
C ASP A 45 4.94 -13.56 6.81
N THR A 46 6.02 -14.10 7.36
CA THR A 46 6.14 -14.28 8.82
C THR A 46 6.10 -12.95 9.56
N ASP A 47 6.79 -11.91 9.04
CA ASP A 47 6.75 -10.57 9.63
C ASP A 47 5.35 -9.96 9.59
N ARG A 48 4.58 -10.23 8.53
CA ARG A 48 3.17 -9.80 8.42
C ARG A 48 2.29 -10.49 9.45
N GLU A 49 2.46 -11.79 9.65
CA GLU A 49 1.72 -12.55 10.67
C GLU A 49 2.02 -12.05 12.08
N VAL A 50 3.29 -11.83 12.40
CA VAL A 50 3.72 -11.23 13.67
C VAL A 50 3.11 -9.85 13.86
N THR A 51 3.14 -9.01 12.83
CA THR A 51 2.54 -7.65 12.88
C THR A 51 1.04 -7.71 13.12
N LYS A 52 0.32 -8.61 12.43
CA LYS A 52 -1.12 -8.82 12.63
C LYS A 52 -1.43 -9.25 14.06
N PHE A 53 -0.64 -10.17 14.62
CA PHE A 53 -0.79 -10.62 16.00
C PHE A 53 -0.58 -9.49 17.01
N ILE A 54 0.49 -8.71 16.85
CA ILE A 54 0.78 -7.56 17.72
C ILE A 54 -0.35 -6.53 17.68
N ASN A 55 -0.86 -6.21 16.48
CA ASN A 55 -1.97 -5.26 16.32
C ASN A 55 -3.23 -5.76 17.04
N TYR A 56 -3.58 -7.04 16.86
CA TYR A 56 -4.72 -7.64 17.55
C TYR A 56 -4.58 -7.54 19.08
N CYS A 57 -3.40 -7.87 19.63
CA CYS A 57 -3.16 -7.75 21.07
C CYS A 57 -3.30 -6.30 21.57
N ASN A 58 -2.80 -5.33 20.82
CA ASN A 58 -2.91 -3.91 21.17
C ASN A 58 -4.36 -3.43 21.12
N GLU A 59 -5.11 -3.82 20.09
CA GLU A 59 -6.54 -3.51 19.95
C GLU A 59 -7.36 -4.09 21.10
N VAL A 60 -7.15 -5.37 21.45
CA VAL A 60 -7.81 -6.02 22.58
C VAL A 60 -7.49 -5.31 23.89
N LYS A 61 -6.22 -4.95 24.10
CA LYS A 61 -5.79 -4.24 25.30
C LYS A 61 -6.47 -2.86 25.42
N ALA A 62 -6.52 -2.10 24.32
CA ALA A 62 -7.18 -0.80 24.26
C ALA A 62 -8.69 -0.91 24.50
N ALA A 63 -9.36 -1.86 23.83
CA ALA A 63 -10.79 -2.10 24.01
C ALA A 63 -11.11 -2.51 25.46
N THR A 64 -10.30 -3.37 26.07
CA THR A 64 -10.49 -3.80 27.47
C THR A 64 -10.31 -2.62 28.44
N ALA A 65 -9.30 -1.78 28.24
CA ALA A 65 -9.09 -0.59 29.06
C ALA A 65 -10.29 0.38 28.97
N ALA A 66 -10.77 0.66 27.76
CA ALA A 66 -11.92 1.53 27.56
C ALA A 66 -13.20 0.98 28.20
N ASN A 67 -13.48 -0.33 28.04
CA ASN A 67 -14.63 -0.97 28.69
C ASN A 67 -14.56 -0.91 30.22
N LYS A 68 -13.35 -0.96 30.79
CA LYS A 68 -13.14 -0.81 32.25
C LYS A 68 -13.44 0.61 32.74
N GLU A 69 -13.12 1.62 31.93
CA GLU A 69 -13.36 3.04 32.24
C GLU A 69 -14.80 3.48 31.93
N GLY A 70 -15.68 2.55 31.52
CA GLY A 70 -17.08 2.83 31.18
C GLY A 70 -17.29 3.36 29.76
N GLY A 71 -16.23 3.42 28.94
CA GLY A 71 -16.32 3.72 27.51
C GLY A 71 -16.63 2.45 26.69
N GLN A 72 -17.24 2.61 25.52
CA GLN A 72 -17.56 1.48 24.64
C GLN A 72 -16.71 1.53 23.37
N LEU A 73 -15.76 0.59 23.26
CA LEU A 73 -14.99 0.34 22.03
C LEU A 73 -15.26 -1.10 21.58
N SER A 74 -15.51 -1.27 20.28
CA SER A 74 -15.71 -2.58 19.66
C SER A 74 -14.60 -2.86 18.65
N ILE A 75 -14.08 -4.09 18.66
CA ILE A 75 -13.06 -4.53 17.70
C ILE A 75 -13.78 -4.94 16.42
N VAL A 76 -13.60 -4.18 15.35
CA VAL A 76 -14.18 -4.50 14.04
C VAL A 76 -13.33 -5.58 13.38
N LYS A 77 -13.92 -6.74 13.12
CA LYS A 77 -13.25 -7.81 12.36
C LYS A 77 -12.99 -7.31 10.93
N PRO A 78 -11.73 -7.21 10.48
CA PRO A 78 -11.45 -6.87 9.10
C PRO A 78 -11.98 -7.97 8.17
N LEU A 79 -12.44 -7.59 6.98
CA LEU A 79 -12.74 -8.56 5.93
C LEU A 79 -11.49 -9.37 5.62
N PRO A 80 -11.62 -10.67 5.26
CA PRO A 80 -10.47 -11.44 4.82
C PRO A 80 -9.82 -10.74 3.63
N GLU A 81 -8.54 -10.40 3.77
CA GLU A 81 -7.73 -9.81 2.70
C GLU A 81 -7.82 -10.72 1.48
N SER A 82 -8.36 -10.20 0.36
CA SER A 82 -8.33 -10.92 -0.91
C SER A 82 -6.87 -11.11 -1.31
N ASP A 83 -6.43 -12.36 -1.37
CA ASP A 83 -5.10 -12.75 -1.82
C ASP A 83 -5.03 -12.47 -3.33
N SER A 84 -4.87 -11.20 -3.70
CA SER A 84 -4.76 -10.78 -5.09
C SER A 84 -3.35 -11.14 -5.57
N GLY A 85 -3.11 -12.45 -5.75
CA GLY A 85 -2.09 -12.99 -6.62
C GLY A 85 -2.40 -12.59 -8.05
N ALA A 86 -2.21 -11.31 -8.36
CA ALA A 86 -2.35 -10.77 -9.69
C ALA A 86 -1.19 -11.32 -10.53
N LYS A 87 -1.44 -12.46 -11.19
CA LYS A 87 -0.66 -12.91 -12.35
C LYS A 87 -0.56 -11.75 -13.34
N LYS A 88 0.67 -11.31 -13.61
CA LYS A 88 1.09 -10.72 -14.88
C LYS A 88 2.56 -11.01 -15.10
#